data_AF-A0A0Q3RUZ7-F1
#
_entry.id   AF-A0A0Q3RUZ7-F1
#
_cell.length_a   1.000
_cell.length_b   1.000
_cell.length_c   1.000
_cell.angle_alpha   90.00
_cell.angle_beta   90.00
_cell.angle_gamma   90.00
#
_symmetry.space_group_name_H-M   'P 1'
#
loop_
_entity.id
_entity.type
_entity.pdbx_description
1 polymer ?
#
loop_
_entity_poly.entity_id
_entity_poly.type
_entity_poly.pdbx_seq_one_letter_code
_entity_poly.pdbx_strand_id
1 'polypeptide(L)' 'MKLISTLLGILIIFIGLLFLSTTILNEPYRNVMVKIVGIMVLICGIFVLKKIAKFGKQKPY' A
#
# COMPACT_ATOMS: atom_id res chain seq x y z
N MET A 1 -16.47 11.38 -2.09
CA MET A 1 -15.93 10.00 -2.26
C MET A 1 -14.47 9.94 -2.69
N LYS A 2 -13.99 10.74 -3.66
CA LYS A 2 -12.58 10.74 -4.11
C LYS A 2 -11.56 10.91 -2.96
N LEU A 3 -11.78 11.87 -2.04
CA LEU A 3 -10.90 12.09 -0.89
C LEU A 3 -10.78 10.87 0.05
N ILE A 4 -11.90 10.22 0.37
CA ILE A 4 -11.94 9.05 1.26
C ILE A 4 -11.19 7.87 0.62
N SER A 5 -11.37 7.64 -0.69
CA SER A 5 -10.66 6.60 -1.40
C SER A 5 -9.15 6.86 -1.46
N THR A 6 -8.73 8.11 -1.67
CA THR A 6 -7.32 8.51 -1.63
C THR A 6 -6.74 8.31 -0.23
N LEU A 7 -7.48 8.70 0.81
CA LEU A 7 -7.09 8.48 2.21
C LEU A 7 -6.91 6.99 2.50
N LEU A 8 -7.81 6.14 2.00
CA LEU A 8 -7.73 4.69 2.12
C LEU A 8 -6.48 4.12 1.43
N GLY A 9 -6.17 4.60 0.21
CA GLY A 9 -4.95 4.21 -0.50
C GLY A 9 -3.67 4.60 0.24
N ILE A 10 -3.64 5.80 0.83
CA ILE A 10 -2.52 6.27 1.67
C ILE A 10 -2.40 5.41 2.92
N LEU A 11 -3.51 5.05 3.57
CA LEU A 11 -3.52 4.18 4.74
C LEU A 11 -2.94 2.79 4.43
N ILE A 12 -3.31 2.20 3.29
CA ILE A 12 -2.79 0.91 2.84
C ILE A 12 -1.27 0.99 2.61
N ILE A 13 -0.78 2.08 1.99
CA ILE A 13 0.65 2.31 1.80
C ILE A 13 1.37 2.43 3.16
N PHE A 14 0.78 3.16 4.11
CA PHE A 14 1.35 3.34 5.43
C PHE A 14 1.49 2.00 6.18
N ILE A 15 0.49 1.13 6.07
CA ILE A 15 0.53 -0.23 6.63
C ILE A 15 1.66 -1.04 5.97
N GLY A 16 1.78 -1.02 4.64
CA GLY A 16 2.86 -1.72 3.93
C GLY A 16 4.27 -1.26 4.36
N LEU A 17 4.44 0.04 4.62
CA LEU A 17 5.67 0.62 5.17
C LEU A 17 5.98 0.11 6.59
N LEU A 18 4.97 -0.02 7.46
CA LEU A 18 5.16 -0.59 8.81
C LEU A 18 5.66 -2.03 8.74
N PHE A 19 5.13 -2.85 7.84
CA PHE A 19 5.62 -4.21 7.61
C PHE A 19 7.07 -4.24 7.13
N LEU A 20 7.49 -3.27 6.33
CA LEU A 20 8.89 -3.14 5.86
C LEU A 20 9.87 -2.66 6.94
N SER A 21 9.42 -1.76 7.81
CA SER A 21 10.19 -1.26 8.97
C SER A 21 10.27 -2.27 10.11
N THR A 22 9.33 -3.21 10.18
CA THR A 22 9.38 -4.28 11.18
C THR A 22 10.61 -5.15 10.96
N THR A 23 11.41 -5.32 12.00
CA THR A 23 12.58 -6.21 11.99
C THR A 23 12.43 -7.23 13.10
N ILE A 24 12.31 -8.50 12.73
CA ILE A 24 12.24 -9.61 13.70
C ILE A 24 13.66 -10.08 13.99
N LEU A 25 14.13 -9.84 15.22
CA LEU A 25 15.45 -10.27 15.68
C LEU A 25 15.50 -11.80 15.80
N ASN A 26 16.63 -12.40 15.42
CA ASN A 26 16.89 -13.85 15.43
C ASN A 26 16.03 -14.74 14.50
N GLU A 27 15.17 -14.17 13.64
CA GLU A 27 14.44 -14.95 12.63
C GLU A 27 14.56 -14.34 11.22
N PRO A 28 15.70 -14.55 10.53
CA PRO A 28 15.96 -13.91 9.24
C PRO A 28 14.98 -14.34 8.14
N TYR A 29 14.58 -15.61 8.10
CA TYR A 29 13.62 -16.11 7.11
C TYR A 29 12.23 -15.46 7.28
N ARG A 30 11.77 -15.34 8.53
CA ARG A 30 10.50 -14.71 8.86
C ARG A 30 10.54 -13.21 8.59
N ASN A 31 11.67 -12.56 8.88
CA ASN A 31 11.89 -11.16 8.55
C ASN A 31 11.80 -10.89 7.04
N VAL A 32 12.37 -11.76 6.20
CA VAL A 32 12.26 -11.66 4.74
C VAL A 32 10.81 -11.87 4.28
N MET A 33 10.11 -12.88 4.81
CA MET A 33 8.70 -13.12 4.49
C MET A 33 7.80 -11.91 4.83
N VAL A 34 7.99 -11.33 6.01
CA VAL A 34 7.24 -10.13 6.45
C VAL A 34 7.51 -8.94 5.53
N LYS A 35 8.76 -8.76 5.07
CA LYS A 35 9.12 -7.73 4.09
C LYS A 35 8.47 -7.98 2.72
N ILE A 36 8.44 -9.23 2.25
CA ILE A 36 7.76 -9.60 0.99
C ILE A 36 6.27 -9.27 1.08
N VAL A 37 5.62 -9.63 2.19
CA VAL A 37 4.22 -9.27 2.45
C VAL A 37 4.03 -7.74 2.45
N GLY A 38 4.93 -7.00 3.11
CA GLY A 38 4.93 -5.54 3.10
C GLY A 38 5.00 -4.96 1.69
N ILE A 39 5.87 -5.51 0.83
CA ILE A 39 5.99 -5.10 -0.58
C ILE A 39 4.69 -5.38 -1.36
N MET A 40 4.07 -6.54 -1.18
CA MET A 40 2.78 -6.85 -1.82
C MET A 40 1.68 -5.87 -1.40
N VAL A 41 1.63 -5.52 -0.11
CA VAL A 41 0.68 -4.53 0.42
C VAL A 41 0.93 -3.14 -0.19
N LEU A 42 2.20 -2.72 -0.32
CA LEU A 42 2.55 -1.47 -0.99
C LEU A 42 2.10 -1.44 -2.45
N ILE A 43 2.33 -2.52 -3.21
CA ILE A 43 1.89 -2.62 -4.60
C ILE A 43 0.36 -2.50 -4.69
N CYS A 44 -0.39 -3.16 -3.81
CA CYS A 44 -1.84 -3.04 -3.73
C CYS A 44 -2.27 -1.60 -3.41
N GLY A 45 -1.65 -0.94 -2.44
CA GLY A 45 -1.93 0.46 -2.10
C GLY A 45 -1.70 1.42 -3.27
N ILE A 46 -0.57 1.27 -3.97
CA ILE A 46 -0.24 2.03 -5.18
C ILE A 46 -1.25 1.75 -6.30
N PHE A 47 -1.66 0.49 -6.48
CA PHE A 47 -2.64 0.12 -7.50
C PHE A 47 -4.01 0.74 -7.24
N VAL A 48 -4.45 0.74 -5.98
CA VAL A 48 -5.68 1.42 -5.55
C VAL A 48 -5.60 2.92 -5.82
N LEU A 49 -4.49 3.58 -5.42
CA LEU A 49 -4.25 5.00 -5.70
C LEU A 49 -4.24 5.30 -7.20
N LYS A 50 -3.58 4.46 -8.00
CA LYS A 50 -3.53 4.60 -9.47
C LYS A 50 -4.92 4.46 -10.10
N LYS A 51 -5.74 3.51 -9.63
CA LYS A 51 -7.12 3.33 -10.09
C LYS A 51 -7.96 4.58 -9.77
N ILE A 52 -7.87 5.10 -8.56
CA ILE A 52 -8.59 6.32 -8.13
C ILE A 52 -8.14 7.54 -8.94
N ALA A 53 -6.83 7.71 -9.16
CA ALA A 53 -6.29 8.79 -9.98
C ALA A 53 -6.77 8.71 -11.44
N LYS A 54 -6.89 7.50 -12.00
CA LYS A 54 -7.42 7.28 -13.35
C LYS A 54 -8.92 7.60 -13.44
N PHE A 55 -9.71 7.26 -12.41
CA PHE A 55 -11.10 7.70 -12.26
C PHE A 55 -11.24 9.22 -12.12
N GLY A 56 -10.24 9.89 -11.54
CA GLY A 56 -10.16 11.35 -11.47
C GLY A 56 -10.07 12.04 -12.83
N LYS A 57 -9.49 11.36 -13.85
CA LYS A 57 -9.27 11.87 -15.20
C LYS A 57 -10.42 11.61 -16.18
N GLN A 58 -11.47 10.88 -15.78
CA GLN A 58 -12.68 10.78 -16.60
C GLN A 58 -13.39 12.15 -16.55
N LYS A 59 -13.30 12.87 -17.67
CA LYS A 59 -13.92 14.18 -17.90
C LYS A 59 -15.43 14.11 -17.66
N PRO A 60 -16.05 15.22 -17.20
CA PRO A 60 -17.50 15.35 -17.18
C PRO A 60 -18.02 15.20 -18.62
N TYR A 61 -18.98 14.29 -18.81
CA TYR A 61 -19.85 14.29 -19.97
C TYR A 61 -21.07 15.14 -19.63
#